data_AF-A0A6M0M6D2-F1
#
_entry.id   AF-A0A6M0M6D2-F1
#
_cell.length_a   1.000
_cell.length_b   1.000
_cell.length_c   1.000
_cell.angle_alpha   90.00
_cell.angle_beta   90.00
_cell.angle_gamma   90.00
#
_symmetry.space_group_name_H-M   'P 1'
#
loop_
_entity.id
_entity.type
_entity.pdbx_description
1 polymer ?
#
loop_
_entity_poly.entity_id
_entity_poly.type
_entity_poly.pdbx_seq_one_letter_code
_entity_poly.pdbx_strand_id
1 'polypeptide(L)'
;MVKKSDFIWKNTKLTVRKLTLIAMTIALCSVIRFPFSYLPNITPLTTIYLLICLNIGLSEAIIIADMTIIATSVYLGMGYWVVGQLLAYSLIIFLYWLVIKIDIMKFLIMQAILCLILGLIYGIVISMFEVFVLQISSFEIYYIAGLPFDLMHGLGNFLFMILVFRPARILKRQFNSLTRFYNDDSV
;
A
#
# COMPACT_ATOMS: atom_id res chain seq x y z
N MET A 1 19.83 1.81 5.17
CA MET A 1 19.16 2.36 6.35
C MET A 1 18.21 3.51 6.00
N VAL A 2 16.89 3.28 6.08
CA VAL A 2 15.87 4.35 6.01
C VAL A 2 15.90 5.11 7.33
N LYS A 3 16.49 6.30 7.35
CA LYS A 3 16.50 7.20 8.52
C LYS A 3 15.17 7.93 8.60
N LYS A 4 14.78 8.36 9.81
CA LYS A 4 13.56 9.17 10.01
C LYS A 4 13.58 10.49 9.21
N SER A 5 14.76 10.94 8.76
CA SER A 5 14.98 12.07 7.84
C SER A 5 14.58 11.79 6.39
N ASP A 6 14.40 10.53 6.01
CA ASP A 6 14.21 10.12 4.61
C ASP A 6 12.74 10.18 4.18
N PHE A 7 11.84 10.42 5.14
CA PHE A 7 10.41 10.64 4.95
C PHE A 7 10.16 12.08 4.51
N ILE A 8 9.44 12.24 3.39
CA ILE A 8 9.20 13.54 2.76
C ILE A 8 8.49 14.53 3.70
N TRP A 9 7.65 14.06 4.63
CA TRP A 9 6.79 14.92 5.47
C TRP A 9 7.05 14.84 6.98
N LYS A 10 8.27 14.50 7.38
CA LYS A 10 8.65 14.48 8.80
C LYS A 10 8.40 15.84 9.47
N ASN A 11 7.59 15.86 10.53
CA ASN A 11 7.28 17.04 11.36
C ASN A 11 6.70 18.26 10.60
N THR A 12 6.10 18.06 9.42
CA THR A 12 5.45 19.15 8.69
C THR A 12 4.03 19.36 9.22
N LYS A 13 3.68 20.62 9.57
CA LYS A 13 2.29 21.01 9.82
C LYS A 13 1.44 20.66 8.60
N LEU A 14 0.15 20.36 8.80
CA LEU A 14 -0.77 20.10 7.71
C LEU A 14 -0.96 21.38 6.89
N THR A 15 -0.18 21.55 5.83
CA THR A 15 -0.29 22.67 4.90
C THR A 15 -1.24 22.31 3.77
N VAL A 16 -1.83 23.32 3.13
CA VAL A 16 -2.65 23.15 1.91
C VAL A 16 -1.89 22.29 0.88
N ARG A 17 -0.60 22.58 0.66
CA ARG A 17 0.26 21.80 -0.25
C ARG A 17 0.34 20.32 0.12
N LYS A 18 0.53 19.98 1.40
CA LYS A 18 0.59 18.58 1.87
C LYS A 18 -0.75 17.88 1.64
N LEU A 19 -1.85 18.55 2.01
CA LEU A 19 -3.20 18.02 1.82
C LEU A 19 -3.50 17.76 0.34
N THR A 20 -3.16 18.70 -0.56
CA THR A 20 -3.33 18.54 -2.00
C THR A 20 -2.55 17.35 -2.54
N LEU A 21 -1.31 17.15 -2.11
CA LEU A 21 -0.51 15.99 -2.54
C LEU A 21 -1.10 14.66 -2.05
N ILE A 22 -1.61 14.60 -0.81
CA ILE A 22 -2.33 13.42 -0.30
C ILE A 22 -3.56 13.14 -1.18
N ALA A 23 -4.38 14.16 -1.45
CA ALA A 23 -5.58 14.04 -2.27
C ALA A 23 -5.27 13.59 -3.71
N MET A 24 -4.24 14.15 -4.34
CA MET A 24 -3.78 13.72 -5.66
C MET A 24 -3.29 12.27 -5.66
N THR A 25 -2.61 11.83 -4.59
CA THR A 25 -2.15 10.45 -4.46
C THR A 25 -3.33 9.49 -4.29
N ILE A 26 -4.34 9.86 -3.50
CA ILE A 26 -5.60 9.10 -3.35
C ILE A 26 -6.30 8.97 -4.71
N ALA A 27 -6.42 10.07 -5.47
CA ALA A 27 -7.03 10.06 -6.79
C ALA A 27 -6.28 9.13 -7.76
N LEU A 28 -4.95 9.21 -7.78
CA LEU A 28 -4.11 8.32 -8.59
C LEU A 28 -4.30 6.85 -8.22
N CYS A 29 -4.26 6.51 -6.92
CA CYS A 29 -4.47 5.13 -6.46
C CYS A 29 -5.89 4.64 -6.81
N SER A 30 -6.88 5.52 -6.72
CA SER A 30 -8.27 5.22 -7.08
C SER A 30 -8.41 4.86 -8.56
N VAL A 31 -7.81 5.67 -9.45
CA VAL A 31 -7.80 5.40 -10.90
C VAL A 31 -7.09 4.10 -11.22
N ILE A 32 -5.96 3.82 -10.55
CA ILE A 32 -5.23 2.56 -10.71
C ILE A 32 -6.09 1.36 -10.26
N ARG A 33 -6.96 1.50 -9.26
CA ARG A 33 -7.79 0.38 -8.78
C ARG A 33 -8.79 -0.13 -9.84
N PHE A 34 -9.40 0.76 -10.64
CA PHE A 34 -10.53 0.39 -11.51
C PHE A 34 -10.19 -0.63 -12.61
N PRO A 35 -9.07 -0.53 -13.36
CA PRO A 35 -8.74 -1.58 -14.34
C PRO A 35 -8.53 -2.96 -13.71
N PHE A 36 -8.02 -2.99 -12.47
CA PHE A 36 -7.73 -4.23 -11.76
C PHE A 36 -8.94 -4.79 -11.00
N SER A 37 -10.04 -4.05 -10.86
CA SER A 37 -11.27 -4.62 -10.28
C SER A 37 -11.91 -5.67 -11.19
N TYR A 38 -11.55 -5.70 -12.47
CA TYR A 38 -11.97 -6.75 -13.42
C TYR A 38 -11.12 -8.03 -13.32
N LEU A 39 -9.98 -7.99 -12.63
CA LEU A 39 -9.13 -9.15 -12.40
C LEU A 39 -9.42 -9.75 -11.01
N PRO A 40 -9.56 -11.07 -10.88
CA PRO A 40 -9.80 -11.69 -9.59
C PRO A 40 -8.56 -11.54 -8.70
N ASN A 41 -8.67 -10.71 -7.67
CA ASN A 41 -7.68 -10.48 -6.60
C ASN A 41 -6.25 -10.07 -7.00
N ILE A 42 -5.96 -9.86 -8.29
CA ILE A 42 -4.71 -9.26 -8.77
C ILE A 42 -4.88 -7.74 -8.76
N THR A 43 -4.55 -7.09 -7.65
CA THR A 43 -4.56 -5.63 -7.54
C THR A 43 -3.19 -5.13 -7.03
N PRO A 44 -2.52 -4.18 -7.73
CA PRO A 44 -1.19 -3.69 -7.35
C PRO A 44 -1.21 -2.70 -6.17
N LEU A 45 -2.38 -2.48 -5.55
CA LEU A 45 -2.57 -1.46 -4.53
C LEU A 45 -1.70 -1.70 -3.30
N THR A 46 -1.55 -2.96 -2.87
CA THR A 46 -0.68 -3.30 -1.73
C THR A 46 0.74 -2.82 -2.00
N THR A 47 1.35 -3.19 -3.13
CA THR A 47 2.68 -2.71 -3.52
C THR A 47 2.76 -1.18 -3.56
N ILE A 48 1.75 -0.50 -4.09
CA ILE A 48 1.72 0.97 -4.14
C ILE A 48 1.70 1.57 -2.73
N TYR A 49 0.84 1.08 -1.83
CA TYR A 49 0.77 1.59 -0.46
C TYR A 49 2.05 1.34 0.32
N LEU A 50 2.72 0.19 0.12
CA LEU A 50 4.02 -0.07 0.74
C LEU A 50 5.09 0.88 0.21
N LEU A 51 5.10 1.18 -1.09
CA LEU A 51 6.01 2.20 -1.66
C LEU A 51 5.70 3.60 -1.14
N ILE A 52 4.43 3.95 -0.94
CA ILE A 52 4.04 5.21 -0.30
C ILE A 52 4.56 5.25 1.14
N CYS A 53 4.40 4.17 1.90
CA CYS A 53 4.94 4.06 3.26
C CYS A 53 6.47 4.19 3.29
N LEU A 54 7.17 3.61 2.32
CA LEU A 54 8.63 3.70 2.19
C LEU A 54 9.12 5.14 1.97
N ASN A 55 8.33 5.97 1.29
CA ASN A 55 8.76 7.29 0.84
C ASN A 55 8.18 8.45 1.65
N ILE A 56 6.93 8.35 2.06
CA ILE A 56 6.17 9.43 2.70
C ILE A 56 6.12 9.24 4.21
N GLY A 57 5.76 8.04 4.67
CA GLY A 57 5.61 7.71 6.09
C GLY A 57 4.42 6.81 6.38
N LEU A 58 4.34 6.30 7.62
CA LEU A 58 3.29 5.37 8.07
C LEU A 58 1.90 6.02 8.07
N SER A 59 1.77 7.15 8.77
CA SER A 59 0.49 7.84 8.96
C SER A 59 -0.17 8.21 7.64
N GLU A 60 0.60 8.79 6.72
CA GLU A 60 0.08 9.23 5.43
C GLU A 60 -0.19 8.06 4.49
N ALA A 61 0.58 6.97 4.56
CA ALA A 61 0.28 5.76 3.80
C ALA A 61 -1.04 5.13 4.23
N ILE A 62 -1.32 5.06 5.53
CA ILE A 62 -2.60 4.55 6.05
C ILE A 62 -3.75 5.45 5.60
N ILE A 63 -3.64 6.77 5.78
CA ILE A 63 -4.67 7.73 5.35
C ILE A 63 -4.93 7.59 3.84
N ILE A 64 -3.89 7.50 3.02
CA ILE A 64 -4.04 7.36 1.57
C ILE A 64 -4.72 6.03 1.23
N ALA A 65 -4.32 4.93 1.86
CA ALA A 65 -4.91 3.62 1.63
C ALA A 65 -6.39 3.61 1.99
N ASP A 66 -6.74 4.03 3.20
CA ASP A 66 -8.11 4.01 3.70
C ASP A 66 -9.03 4.90 2.86
N MET A 67 -8.58 6.13 2.56
CA MET A 67 -9.37 7.05 1.73
C MET A 67 -9.51 6.55 0.29
N THR A 68 -8.51 5.87 -0.26
CA THR A 68 -8.62 5.23 -1.58
C THR A 68 -9.67 4.12 -1.56
N ILE A 69 -9.66 3.27 -0.54
CA ILE A 69 -10.64 2.19 -0.40
C ILE A 69 -12.04 2.77 -0.27
N ILE A 70 -12.26 3.74 0.60
CA ILE A 70 -13.56 4.41 0.76
C ILE A 70 -14.02 5.04 -0.56
N ALA A 71 -13.17 5.85 -1.20
CA ALA A 71 -13.53 6.57 -2.42
C ALA A 71 -13.91 5.62 -3.57
N THR A 72 -13.14 4.56 -3.76
CA THR A 72 -13.43 3.59 -4.83
C THR A 72 -14.59 2.66 -4.50
N SER A 73 -14.85 2.37 -3.22
CA SER A 73 -16.02 1.60 -2.79
C SER A 73 -17.34 2.35 -2.97
N VAL A 74 -17.33 3.68 -3.02
CA VAL A 74 -18.54 4.44 -3.42
C VAL A 74 -18.96 4.06 -4.85
N TYR A 75 -18.01 3.79 -5.75
CA TYR A 75 -18.28 3.40 -7.14
C TYR A 75 -18.46 1.89 -7.32
N LEU A 76 -17.58 1.09 -6.72
CA LEU A 76 -17.56 -0.37 -6.88
C LEU A 76 -18.60 -1.10 -6.01
N GLY A 77 -19.32 -0.37 -5.17
CA GLY A 77 -20.25 -0.91 -4.18
C GLY A 77 -19.63 -0.92 -2.77
N MET A 78 -20.42 -0.46 -1.82
CA MET A 78 -20.06 -0.39 -0.41
C MET A 78 -20.72 -1.56 0.33
N GLY A 79 -19.95 -2.25 1.16
CA GLY A 79 -20.43 -3.40 1.92
C GLY A 79 -19.50 -3.73 3.09
N TYR A 80 -19.80 -4.81 3.81
CA TYR A 80 -19.03 -5.19 5.01
C TYR A 80 -17.55 -5.43 4.71
N TRP A 81 -17.22 -5.95 3.52
CA TRP A 81 -15.84 -6.19 3.07
C TRP A 81 -14.99 -4.92 3.10
N VAL A 82 -15.57 -3.73 2.96
CA VAL A 82 -14.84 -2.46 3.02
C VAL A 82 -14.17 -2.30 4.37
N VAL A 83 -14.85 -2.66 5.46
CA VAL A 83 -14.28 -2.59 6.82
C VAL A 83 -13.10 -3.55 6.96
N GLY A 84 -13.25 -4.78 6.44
CA GLY A 84 -12.16 -5.75 6.39
C GLY A 84 -10.94 -5.22 5.60
N GLN A 85 -11.17 -4.57 4.46
CA GLN A 85 -10.12 -3.96 3.64
C GLN A 85 -9.38 -2.84 4.39
N LEU A 86 -10.10 -1.94 5.07
CA LEU A 86 -9.49 -0.87 5.85
C LEU A 86 -8.57 -1.42 6.96
N LEU A 87 -9.06 -2.43 7.70
CA LEU A 87 -8.28 -3.10 8.74
C LEU A 87 -7.05 -3.81 8.17
N ALA A 88 -7.23 -4.58 7.10
CA ALA A 88 -6.16 -5.36 6.48
C ALA A 88 -5.07 -4.46 5.89
N TYR A 89 -5.43 -3.42 5.14
CA TYR A 89 -4.46 -2.47 4.57
C TYR A 89 -3.70 -1.70 5.65
N SER A 90 -4.40 -1.21 6.68
CA SER A 90 -3.76 -0.54 7.82
C SER A 90 -2.75 -1.45 8.52
N LEU A 91 -3.10 -2.71 8.76
CA LEU A 91 -2.22 -3.68 9.41
C LEU A 91 -0.98 -4.00 8.58
N ILE A 92 -1.13 -4.31 7.29
CA ILE A 92 0.03 -4.67 6.46
C ILE A 92 0.99 -3.49 6.26
N ILE A 93 0.48 -2.26 6.16
CA ILE A 93 1.32 -1.05 6.09
C ILE A 93 2.08 -0.86 7.40
N PHE A 94 1.42 -1.07 8.53
CA PHE A 94 2.06 -1.01 9.85
C PHE A 94 3.17 -2.06 10.00
N LEU A 95 2.88 -3.32 9.65
CA LEU A 95 3.87 -4.40 9.68
C LEU A 95 5.06 -4.09 8.77
N TYR A 96 4.81 -3.60 7.56
CA TYR A 96 5.87 -3.18 6.64
C TYR A 96 6.75 -2.08 7.26
N TRP A 97 6.15 -1.08 7.88
CA TRP A 97 6.88 0.03 8.51
C TRP A 97 7.81 -0.42 9.66
N LEU A 98 7.47 -1.49 10.38
CA LEU A 98 8.34 -2.07 11.41
C LEU A 98 9.62 -2.67 10.80
N VAL A 99 9.48 -3.35 9.66
CA VAL A 99 10.56 -4.13 9.03
C VAL A 99 11.41 -3.29 8.08
N ILE A 100 10.87 -2.20 7.52
CA ILE A 100 11.50 -1.39 6.47
C ILE A 100 12.87 -0.78 6.84
N LYS A 101 13.15 -0.65 8.14
CA LYS A 101 14.40 -0.06 8.64
C LYS A 101 15.58 -1.04 8.61
N ILE A 102 15.31 -2.34 8.42
CA ILE A 102 16.34 -3.38 8.34
C ILE A 102 17.12 -3.23 7.03
N ASP A 103 18.45 -3.31 7.08
CA ASP A 103 19.30 -2.98 5.92
C ASP A 103 19.09 -3.88 4.70
N ILE A 104 18.62 -5.12 4.87
CA ILE A 104 18.33 -6.03 3.76
C ILE A 104 17.14 -5.55 2.91
N MET A 105 16.29 -4.68 3.46
CA MET A 105 15.17 -4.05 2.74
C MET A 105 15.61 -3.07 1.65
N LYS A 106 16.92 -2.82 1.48
CA LYS A 106 17.46 -2.08 0.33
C LYS A 106 17.41 -2.87 -0.98
N PHE A 107 17.35 -4.20 -0.90
CA PHE A 107 17.35 -5.08 -2.06
C PHE A 107 15.94 -5.29 -2.61
N LEU A 108 15.80 -5.21 -3.93
CA LEU A 108 14.51 -5.35 -4.63
C LEU A 108 13.83 -6.68 -4.31
N ILE A 109 14.59 -7.78 -4.37
CA ILE A 109 14.05 -9.13 -4.15
C ILE A 109 13.48 -9.26 -2.75
N MET A 110 14.13 -8.68 -1.73
CA MET A 110 13.63 -8.72 -0.36
C MET A 110 12.33 -7.93 -0.20
N GLN A 111 12.21 -6.77 -0.87
CA GLN A 111 10.95 -6.04 -0.87
C GLN A 111 9.83 -6.80 -1.59
N ALA A 112 10.15 -7.46 -2.71
CA ALA A 112 9.18 -8.26 -3.45
C ALA A 112 8.69 -9.46 -2.62
N ILE A 113 9.60 -10.20 -1.97
CA ILE A 113 9.25 -11.29 -1.05
C ILE A 113 8.39 -10.77 0.10
N LEU A 114 8.72 -9.61 0.66
CA LEU A 114 7.90 -9.03 1.73
C LEU A 114 6.50 -8.64 1.22
N CYS A 115 6.36 -8.11 -0.01
CA CYS A 115 5.06 -7.89 -0.64
C CYS A 115 4.24 -9.18 -0.77
N LEU A 116 4.88 -10.28 -1.16
CA LEU A 116 4.22 -11.60 -1.24
C LEU A 116 3.67 -12.01 0.13
N ILE A 117 4.51 -11.95 1.17
CA ILE A 117 4.13 -12.33 2.53
C ILE A 117 3.02 -11.44 3.07
N LEU A 118 3.14 -10.12 2.89
CA LEU A 118 2.11 -9.17 3.34
C LEU A 118 0.80 -9.32 2.57
N GLY A 119 0.86 -9.69 1.29
CA GLY A 119 -0.32 -10.03 0.50
C GLY A 119 -1.06 -11.26 1.03
N LEU A 120 -0.33 -12.28 1.50
CA LEU A 120 -0.93 -13.44 2.18
C LEU A 120 -1.52 -13.07 3.55
N ILE A 121 -0.83 -12.24 4.33
CA ILE A 121 -1.35 -11.73 5.61
C ILE A 121 -2.64 -10.94 5.40
N TYR A 122 -2.71 -10.12 4.35
CA TYR A 122 -3.94 -9.43 3.96
C TYR A 122 -5.09 -10.42 3.76
N GLY A 123 -4.86 -11.50 3.01
CA GLY A 123 -5.84 -12.57 2.78
C GLY A 123 -6.34 -13.24 4.06
N ILE A 124 -5.43 -13.55 4.98
CA ILE A 124 -5.77 -14.10 6.31
C ILE A 124 -6.68 -13.14 7.08
N VAL A 125 -6.36 -11.84 7.10
CA VAL A 125 -7.13 -10.83 7.84
C VAL A 125 -8.53 -10.67 7.24
N ILE A 126 -8.63 -10.62 5.90
CA ILE A 126 -9.92 -10.58 5.21
C ILE A 126 -10.73 -11.83 5.55
N SER A 127 -10.14 -13.02 5.43
CA SER A 127 -10.82 -14.28 5.72
C SER A 127 -11.31 -14.37 7.16
N MET A 128 -10.47 -13.96 8.14
CA MET A 128 -10.88 -13.91 9.55
C MET A 128 -12.04 -12.94 9.77
N PHE A 129 -11.98 -11.76 9.15
CA PHE A 129 -13.04 -10.76 9.26
C PHE A 129 -14.35 -11.27 8.65
N GLU A 130 -14.30 -11.89 7.48
CA GLU A 130 -15.49 -12.41 6.80
C GLU A 130 -16.13 -13.58 7.56
N VAL A 131 -15.33 -14.50 8.07
CA VAL A 131 -15.81 -15.61 8.91
C VAL A 131 -16.52 -15.09 10.15
N PHE A 132 -15.97 -14.05 10.79
CA PHE A 132 -16.58 -13.41 11.95
C PHE A 132 -17.91 -12.71 11.59
N VAL A 133 -17.94 -11.90 10.53
CA VAL A 133 -19.13 -11.12 10.15
C VAL A 133 -20.26 -12.00 9.61
N LEU A 134 -19.92 -12.99 8.78
CA LEU A 134 -20.88 -13.90 8.15
C LEU A 134 -21.23 -15.12 9.01
N GLN A 135 -20.63 -15.24 10.20
CA GLN A 135 -20.83 -16.36 11.13
C GLN A 135 -20.57 -17.73 10.48
N ILE A 136 -19.51 -17.82 9.67
CA ILE A 136 -19.14 -19.06 8.98
C ILE A 136 -18.60 -20.05 10.00
N SER A 137 -19.11 -21.29 9.97
CA SER A 137 -18.84 -22.29 11.01
C SER A 137 -17.40 -22.80 11.06
N SER A 138 -16.65 -22.71 9.97
CA SER A 138 -15.26 -23.20 9.89
C SER A 138 -14.36 -22.23 9.15
N PHE A 139 -13.43 -21.62 9.90
CA PHE A 139 -12.40 -20.75 9.34
C PHE A 139 -11.48 -21.51 8.38
N GLU A 140 -11.07 -22.73 8.74
CA GLU A 140 -10.09 -23.52 7.99
C GLU A 140 -10.58 -23.83 6.58
N ILE A 141 -11.83 -24.28 6.46
CA ILE A 141 -12.45 -24.61 5.18
C ILE A 141 -12.58 -23.35 4.32
N TYR A 142 -13.02 -22.25 4.92
CA TYR A 142 -13.16 -20.97 4.24
C TYR A 142 -11.81 -20.44 3.72
N TYR A 143 -10.79 -20.47 4.58
CA TYR A 143 -9.45 -19.99 4.26
C TYR A 143 -8.78 -20.84 3.17
N ILE A 144 -8.90 -22.16 3.25
CA ILE A 144 -8.36 -23.06 2.20
C ILE A 144 -9.03 -22.79 0.85
N ALA A 145 -10.34 -22.52 0.83
CA ALA A 145 -11.05 -22.15 -0.40
C ALA A 145 -10.61 -20.77 -0.94
N GLY A 146 -10.27 -19.82 -0.06
CA GLY A 146 -9.75 -18.49 -0.42
C GLY A 146 -8.27 -18.48 -0.83
N LEU A 147 -7.49 -19.47 -0.41
CA LEU A 147 -6.03 -19.51 -0.56
C LEU A 147 -5.52 -19.29 -2.01
N PRO A 148 -6.15 -19.84 -3.07
CA PRO A 148 -5.73 -19.55 -4.44
C PRO A 148 -5.80 -18.06 -4.77
N PHE A 149 -6.83 -17.36 -4.29
CA PHE A 149 -6.98 -15.92 -4.50
C PHE A 149 -5.95 -15.11 -3.71
N ASP A 150 -5.65 -15.53 -2.48
CA ASP A 150 -4.61 -14.90 -1.66
C ASP A 150 -3.22 -15.08 -2.28
N LEU A 151 -2.96 -16.26 -2.85
CA LEU A 151 -1.74 -16.52 -3.63
C LEU A 151 -1.67 -15.64 -4.87
N MET A 152 -2.76 -15.49 -5.62
CA MET A 152 -2.82 -14.57 -6.76
C MET A 152 -2.56 -13.12 -6.33
N HIS A 153 -3.12 -12.70 -5.20
CA HIS A 153 -2.90 -11.38 -4.63
C HIS A 153 -1.43 -11.16 -4.26
N GLY A 154 -0.84 -12.09 -3.52
CA GLY A 154 0.56 -12.04 -3.11
C GLY A 154 1.53 -12.07 -4.29
N LEU A 155 1.32 -12.99 -5.25
CA LEU A 155 2.17 -13.13 -6.44
C LEU A 155 2.03 -11.91 -7.36
N GLY A 156 0.82 -11.39 -7.54
CA GLY A 156 0.59 -10.14 -8.25
C GLY A 156 1.43 -9.01 -7.65
N ASN A 157 1.35 -8.81 -6.34
CA ASN A 157 2.11 -7.77 -5.66
C ASN A 157 3.63 -7.99 -5.72
N PHE A 158 4.10 -9.24 -5.64
CA PHE A 158 5.50 -9.61 -5.85
C PHE A 158 5.99 -9.15 -7.23
N LEU A 159 5.27 -9.50 -8.30
CA LEU A 159 5.62 -9.13 -9.67
C LEU A 159 5.55 -7.61 -9.88
N PHE A 160 4.52 -6.96 -9.34
CA PHE A 160 4.39 -5.50 -9.39
C PHE A 160 5.52 -4.78 -8.66
N MET A 161 5.99 -5.30 -7.53
CA MET A 161 7.13 -4.73 -6.82
C MET A 161 8.39 -4.82 -7.67
N ILE A 162 8.63 -5.95 -8.34
CA ILE A 162 9.76 -6.10 -9.28
C ILE A 162 9.69 -5.06 -10.40
N LEU A 163 8.50 -4.85 -10.96
CA LEU A 163 8.27 -3.93 -12.07
C LEU A 163 8.43 -2.45 -11.66
N VAL A 164 7.81 -2.03 -10.56
CA VAL A 164 7.63 -0.62 -10.20
C VAL A 164 8.79 -0.07 -9.35
N PHE A 165 9.51 -0.92 -8.62
CA PHE A 165 10.51 -0.45 -7.65
C PHE A 165 11.66 0.36 -8.26
N ARG A 166 12.19 -0.08 -9.41
CA ARG A 166 13.27 0.63 -10.11
C ARG A 166 12.79 1.98 -10.65
N PRO A 167 11.69 2.05 -11.43
CA PRO A 167 11.09 3.33 -11.83
C PRO A 167 10.85 4.28 -10.66
N ALA A 168 10.23 3.79 -9.58
CA ALA A 168 9.92 4.60 -8.40
C ALA A 168 11.17 5.22 -7.75
N ARG A 169 12.28 4.47 -7.69
CA ARG A 169 13.56 4.98 -7.17
C ARG A 169 14.20 6.03 -8.08
N ILE A 170 14.11 5.86 -9.40
CA ILE A 170 14.63 6.83 -10.37
C ILE A 170 13.83 8.14 -10.28
N LEU A 171 12.50 8.06 -10.32
CA LEU A 171 11.63 9.22 -10.16
C LEU A 171 11.89 9.97 -8.86
N LYS A 172 12.05 9.25 -7.73
CA LYS A 172 12.38 9.87 -6.44
C LYS A 172 13.70 10.64 -6.49
N ARG A 173 14.73 10.06 -7.12
CA ARG A 173 16.05 10.72 -7.24
C ARG A 173 15.96 11.99 -8.08
N GLN A 174 15.27 11.94 -9.21
CA GLN A 174 15.06 13.09 -10.10
C GLN A 174 14.24 14.20 -9.42
N PHE A 175 13.16 13.82 -8.73
CA PHE A 175 12.34 14.77 -7.99
C PHE A 175 13.16 15.48 -6.90
N ASN A 176 13.93 14.72 -6.12
CA ASN A 176 14.78 15.27 -5.07
C ASN A 176 15.88 16.20 -5.64
N SER A 177 16.47 15.88 -6.80
CA SER A 177 17.44 16.78 -7.43
C SER A 177 16.80 18.10 -7.85
N LEU A 178 15.63 18.06 -8.51
CA LEU A 178 14.90 19.26 -8.93
C LEU A 178 14.53 20.18 -7.76
N THR A 179 14.07 19.59 -6.65
CA THR A 179 13.74 20.37 -5.45
C THR A 179 14.95 21.00 -4.77
N ARG A 180 16.15 20.43 -4.92
CA ARG A 180 17.39 21.04 -4.42
C ARG A 180 17.80 22.23 -5.28
N PHE A 181 17.83 22.07 -6.60
CA PHE A 181 18.12 23.16 -7.53
C PHE A 181 17.22 24.38 -7.29
N TYR A 182 15.91 24.19 -7.20
CA TYR A 182 14.97 25.30 -6.98
C TYR A 182 15.14 26.00 -5.61
N ASN A 183 15.54 25.27 -4.57
CA ASN A 183 15.78 25.85 -3.25
C ASN A 183 17.14 26.55 -3.14
N ASP A 184 18.15 26.15 -3.93
CA ASP A 184 19.45 26.82 -4.00
C ASP A 184 19.40 28.10 -4.85
N ASP A 185 18.50 28.18 -5.84
CA ASP A 185 18.30 29.36 -6.71
C ASP A 185 17.40 30.46 -6.09
N SER A 186 16.87 30.24 -4.88
CA SER A 186 15.94 31.15 -4.18
C SER A 186 16.54 31.84 -2.93
N VAL A 187 17.89 31.83 -2.82
CA VAL A 187 18.69 32.60 -1.85
C VAL A 187 19.49 33.65 -2.59
#